data_AF-A0A7V8X4Y6-F1
#
_entry.id   AF-A0A7V8X4Y6-F1
#
_cell.length_a   1.000
_cell.length_b   1.000
_cell.length_c   1.000
_cell.angle_alpha   90.00
_cell.angle_beta   90.00
_cell.angle_gamma   90.00
#
_symmetry.space_group_name_H-M   'P 1'
#
loop_
_entity.id
_entity.type
_entity.pdbx_description
1 polymer ?
#
loop_
_entity_poly.entity_id
_entity_poly.type
_entity_poly.pdbx_seq_one_letter_code
_entity_poly.pdbx_strand_id
1 'polypeptide(L)'
;MRWTHHPGRTLMIALLLAMSVAAPAFVAAAQTDGTPVAGTPSEEAPQSIWQTLDGVEGAIVRTWSDVPPPGTPTPEGSDLRFITGLVVQFDGEESAGESLDGLRDWVIASLQVNLVDVDLTQQIGQVSNLGDAATAVNATGTTGENPLTITVIVAQDGDRLLAVGGSIMSDEELLPVVQGIVTVMLDRELGEDDVEVSETGRFTGGNWSIFPEQDDPSLDDMQRQGDLPLYDLATPTPAG
;
A
#
# COMPACT_ATOMS: atom_id res chain seq x y z
N MET A 1 33.88 18.09 -6.36
CA MET A 1 33.07 17.03 -5.70
C MET A 1 31.81 16.87 -6.50
N ARG A 2 31.66 15.75 -7.22
CA ARG A 2 30.51 15.50 -8.11
C ARG A 2 29.42 14.80 -7.30
N TRP A 3 28.27 15.45 -7.18
CA TRP A 3 27.02 14.82 -6.76
C TRP A 3 26.53 13.94 -7.91
N THR A 4 26.40 12.63 -7.67
CA THR A 4 25.77 11.70 -8.61
C THR A 4 24.33 11.47 -8.17
N HIS A 5 23.40 11.94 -8.99
CA HIS A 5 21.99 11.60 -8.96
C HIS A 5 21.82 10.07 -9.02
N HIS A 6 21.08 9.49 -8.07
CA HIS A 6 20.69 8.08 -8.09
C HIS A 6 19.18 7.95 -8.36
N PRO A 7 18.75 7.13 -9.32
CA PRO A 7 17.34 6.98 -9.71
C PRO A 7 16.46 6.32 -8.62
N GLY A 8 17.03 5.48 -7.74
CA GLY A 8 16.26 4.79 -6.69
C GLY A 8 15.79 5.70 -5.54
N ARG A 9 16.52 6.78 -5.24
CA ARG A 9 16.09 7.78 -4.24
C ARG A 9 14.99 8.70 -4.78
N THR A 10 14.96 8.92 -6.07
CA THR A 10 13.90 9.69 -6.73
C THR A 10 12.59 8.88 -6.76
N LEU A 11 12.64 7.56 -6.86
CA LEU A 11 11.45 6.71 -6.83
C LEU A 11 10.84 6.63 -5.42
N MET A 12 11.68 6.48 -4.39
CA MET A 12 11.26 6.43 -2.98
C MET A 12 10.70 7.77 -2.48
N ILE A 13 11.21 8.88 -3.03
CA ILE A 13 10.66 10.21 -2.81
C ILE A 13 9.44 10.44 -3.71
N ALA A 14 9.39 10.01 -4.96
CA ALA A 14 8.22 10.21 -5.83
C ALA A 14 6.97 9.44 -5.33
N LEU A 15 7.14 8.25 -4.75
CA LEU A 15 6.03 7.50 -4.14
C LEU A 15 5.47 8.20 -2.87
N LEU A 16 6.31 8.95 -2.14
CA LEU A 16 5.96 9.66 -0.90
C LEU A 16 5.61 11.16 -1.10
N LEU A 17 6.09 11.80 -2.16
CA LEU A 17 5.99 13.25 -2.39
C LEU A 17 4.85 13.62 -3.38
N ALA A 18 4.18 12.62 -3.97
CA ALA A 18 2.90 12.81 -4.66
C ALA A 18 1.77 13.28 -3.71
N MET A 19 1.99 13.28 -2.39
CA MET A 19 1.06 13.82 -1.39
C MET A 19 1.22 15.33 -1.12
N SER A 20 2.01 16.10 -1.88
CA SER A 20 2.35 17.48 -1.42
C SER A 20 2.46 18.63 -2.43
N VAL A 21 2.26 18.50 -3.75
CA VAL A 21 2.45 19.67 -4.65
C VAL A 21 1.42 19.84 -5.78
N ALA A 22 0.90 21.06 -5.85
CA ALA A 22 -0.16 21.66 -6.68
C ALA A 22 -0.10 21.51 -8.23
N ALA A 23 -1.29 21.24 -8.83
CA ALA A 23 -2.01 21.83 -9.99
C ALA A 23 -1.27 22.28 -11.29
N PRO A 24 -1.93 22.64 -12.44
CA PRO A 24 -3.36 22.57 -12.84
C PRO A 24 -3.67 22.08 -14.30
N ALA A 25 -4.98 21.93 -14.59
CA ALA A 25 -5.72 22.37 -15.80
C ALA A 25 -5.99 21.44 -17.03
N PHE A 26 -7.27 21.05 -17.15
CA PHE A 26 -8.23 21.30 -18.27
C PHE A 26 -8.66 20.15 -19.22
N VAL A 27 -9.93 19.72 -19.04
CA VAL A 27 -11.12 19.80 -19.95
C VAL A 27 -11.68 18.52 -20.62
N ALA A 28 -12.90 18.21 -20.12
CA ALA A 28 -14.15 17.79 -20.78
C ALA A 28 -14.40 16.32 -21.13
N ALA A 29 -15.31 15.75 -20.33
CA ALA A 29 -16.10 14.55 -20.58
C ALA A 29 -17.19 14.76 -21.66
N ALA A 30 -17.54 13.68 -22.36
CA ALA A 30 -18.88 13.47 -22.92
C ALA A 30 -19.17 11.97 -23.14
N GLN A 31 -20.02 11.43 -22.25
CA GLN A 31 -21.09 10.43 -22.40
C GLN A 31 -20.85 9.06 -23.04
N THR A 32 -21.30 8.07 -22.28
CA THR A 32 -21.36 6.63 -22.45
C THR A 32 -22.40 6.16 -23.47
N ASP A 33 -22.06 5.11 -24.24
CA ASP A 33 -22.94 3.96 -24.51
C ASP A 33 -22.10 2.77 -25.02
N GLY A 34 -21.90 1.76 -24.15
CA GLY A 34 -21.23 0.47 -24.45
C GLY A 34 -19.69 0.51 -24.50
N THR A 35 -19.04 -0.62 -24.16
CA THR A 35 -17.55 -0.87 -24.04
C THR A 35 -16.91 -0.44 -22.69
N PRO A 36 -15.74 -1.02 -22.30
CA PRO A 36 -15.34 -1.19 -20.91
C PRO A 36 -15.20 0.16 -20.22
N VAL A 37 -15.64 0.23 -18.96
CA VAL A 37 -15.52 1.45 -18.17
C VAL A 37 -14.06 1.62 -17.77
N ALA A 38 -13.27 2.22 -18.66
CA ALA A 38 -12.06 2.92 -18.26
C ALA A 38 -12.53 4.11 -17.40
N GLY A 39 -12.51 3.94 -16.08
CA GLY A 39 -12.73 5.06 -15.16
C GLY A 39 -11.61 6.07 -15.39
N THR A 40 -11.96 7.30 -15.75
CA THR A 40 -11.02 8.41 -15.74
C THR A 40 -10.53 8.56 -14.30
N PRO A 41 -9.22 8.48 -14.02
CA PRO A 41 -8.71 8.78 -12.68
C PRO A 41 -9.16 10.20 -12.31
N SER A 42 -9.79 10.35 -11.15
CA SER A 42 -10.23 11.65 -10.63
C SER A 42 -9.02 12.59 -10.53
N GLU A 43 -9.12 13.79 -11.11
CA GLU A 43 -8.07 14.83 -11.09
C GLU A 43 -7.99 15.57 -9.73
N GLU A 44 -8.78 15.15 -8.74
CA GLU A 44 -8.58 15.62 -7.38
C GLU A 44 -7.26 15.02 -6.89
N ALA A 45 -6.24 15.88 -6.73
CA ALA A 45 -5.06 15.54 -5.95
C ALA A 45 -5.54 14.81 -4.69
N PRO A 46 -5.01 13.62 -4.34
CA PRO A 46 -5.59 12.81 -3.29
C PRO A 46 -5.55 13.64 -2.01
N GLN A 47 -6.69 14.21 -1.64
CA GLN A 47 -6.93 14.52 -0.25
C GLN A 47 -6.68 13.21 0.47
N SER A 48 -5.90 13.26 1.54
CA SER A 48 -5.62 12.09 2.36
C SER A 48 -6.95 11.37 2.59
N ILE A 49 -7.13 10.17 2.04
CA ILE A 49 -8.42 9.44 2.09
C ILE A 49 -8.93 9.33 3.52
N TRP A 50 -8.01 9.32 4.49
CA TRP A 50 -8.27 9.35 5.94
C TRP A 50 -9.14 10.54 6.39
N GLN A 51 -9.15 11.65 5.66
CA GLN A 51 -9.99 12.82 5.95
C GLN A 51 -11.39 12.72 5.34
N THR A 52 -11.60 11.77 4.42
CA THR A 52 -12.87 11.55 3.72
C THR A 52 -13.59 10.29 4.19
N LEU A 53 -12.89 9.40 4.89
CA LEU A 53 -13.49 8.23 5.53
C LEU A 53 -13.98 8.63 6.92
N ASP A 54 -15.25 8.39 7.19
CA ASP A 54 -15.83 8.61 8.51
C ASP A 54 -15.32 7.56 9.50
N GLY A 55 -15.13 7.96 10.75
CA GLY A 55 -14.78 7.04 11.84
C GLY A 55 -13.34 6.56 11.89
N VAL A 56 -12.42 7.04 11.03
CA VAL A 56 -11.00 6.65 11.10
C VAL A 56 -10.35 7.18 12.39
N GLU A 57 -9.81 6.28 13.20
CA GLU A 57 -9.08 6.61 14.43
C GLU A 57 -7.56 6.60 14.25
N GLY A 58 -7.07 5.76 13.33
CA GLY A 58 -5.65 5.66 13.01
C GLY A 58 -5.38 4.95 11.69
N ALA A 59 -4.29 5.32 11.03
CA ALA A 59 -3.81 4.64 9.83
C ALA A 59 -2.28 4.54 9.85
N ILE A 60 -1.76 3.33 9.64
CA ILE A 60 -0.32 3.06 9.65
C ILE A 60 0.08 2.22 8.45
N VAL A 61 1.30 2.42 7.97
CA VAL A 61 1.83 1.68 6.83
C VAL A 61 3.23 1.14 7.13
N ARG A 62 3.49 -0.10 6.68
CA ARG A 62 4.80 -0.73 6.67
C ARG A 62 5.14 -1.22 5.26
N THR A 63 6.41 -1.10 4.89
CA THR A 63 6.91 -1.47 3.57
C THR A 63 8.03 -2.50 3.66
N TRP A 64 8.05 -3.43 2.70
CA TRP A 64 9.07 -4.46 2.53
C TRP A 64 9.53 -4.52 1.07
N SER A 65 10.78 -4.90 0.84
CA SER A 65 11.30 -5.12 -0.51
C SER A 65 12.53 -6.02 -0.52
N ASP A 66 12.82 -6.56 -1.69
CA ASP A 66 14.08 -7.26 -1.98
C ASP A 66 15.23 -6.30 -2.31
N VAL A 67 15.04 -4.99 -2.13
CA VAL A 67 16.10 -4.01 -2.42
C VAL A 67 17.21 -4.21 -1.39
N PRO A 68 18.42 -4.56 -1.83
CA PRO A 68 19.48 -4.88 -0.90
C PRO A 68 19.98 -3.60 -0.21
N PRO A 69 20.59 -3.71 0.98
CA PRO A 69 21.07 -2.57 1.73
C PRO A 69 22.02 -1.69 0.91
N PRO A 70 22.07 -0.36 1.16
CA PRO A 70 22.95 0.54 0.44
C PRO A 70 24.39 0.06 0.39
N GLY A 71 24.98 0.02 -0.81
CA GLY A 71 26.35 -0.46 -1.03
C GLY A 71 26.47 -1.96 -1.34
N THR A 72 25.36 -2.70 -1.31
CA THR A 72 25.29 -4.09 -1.77
C THR A 72 24.92 -4.10 -3.26
N PRO A 73 25.62 -4.87 -4.11
CA PRO A 73 25.22 -5.05 -5.50
C PRO A 73 23.83 -5.68 -5.57
N THR A 74 22.93 -5.10 -6.35
CA THR A 74 21.71 -5.79 -6.77
C THR A 74 22.12 -6.96 -7.66
N PRO A 75 21.70 -8.20 -7.37
CA PRO A 75 22.01 -9.32 -8.25
C PRO A 75 21.37 -9.07 -9.63
N GLU A 76 22.14 -9.29 -10.70
CA GLU A 76 21.64 -9.14 -12.07
C GLU A 76 20.44 -10.07 -12.30
N GLY A 77 19.33 -9.53 -12.82
CA GLY A 77 18.11 -10.30 -13.09
C GLY A 77 17.23 -10.57 -11.87
N SER A 78 17.44 -9.87 -10.75
CA SER A 78 16.51 -9.95 -9.61
C SER A 78 15.27 -9.12 -9.91
N ASP A 79 14.10 -9.76 -9.89
CA ASP A 79 12.84 -9.07 -9.94
C ASP A 79 12.60 -8.40 -8.59
N LEU A 80 12.73 -7.07 -8.54
CA LEU A 80 12.59 -6.32 -7.29
C LEU A 80 11.11 -6.21 -6.93
N ARG A 81 10.71 -6.91 -5.87
CA ARG A 81 9.37 -6.77 -5.29
C ARG A 81 9.33 -5.59 -4.34
N PHE A 82 8.22 -4.88 -4.36
CA PHE A 82 7.89 -3.86 -3.37
C PHE A 82 6.51 -4.15 -2.82
N ILE A 83 6.44 -4.44 -1.52
CA ILE A 83 5.19 -4.77 -0.82
C ILE A 83 4.91 -3.71 0.25
N THR A 84 3.66 -3.31 0.34
CA THR A 84 3.14 -2.34 1.30
C THR A 84 1.97 -2.94 2.04
N GLY A 85 2.06 -2.99 3.36
CA GLY A 85 0.97 -3.33 4.27
C GLY A 85 0.43 -2.08 4.93
N LEU A 86 -0.89 -1.96 4.98
CA LEU A 86 -1.63 -0.85 5.54
C LEU A 86 -2.64 -1.40 6.54
N VAL A 87 -2.76 -0.73 7.69
CA VAL A 87 -3.80 -0.95 8.68
C VAL A 87 -4.54 0.36 8.89
N VAL A 88 -5.86 0.31 8.83
CA VAL A 88 -6.76 1.43 9.14
C VAL A 88 -7.69 0.99 10.26
N GLN A 89 -7.63 1.68 11.38
CA GLN A 89 -8.48 1.47 12.54
C GLN A 89 -9.67 2.42 12.46
N PHE A 90 -10.87 1.89 12.64
CA PHE A 90 -12.11 2.66 12.73
C PHE A 90 -12.68 2.62 14.15
N ASP A 91 -13.60 3.54 14.43
CA ASP A 91 -14.38 3.62 15.66
C ASP A 91 -15.41 2.49 15.82
N GLY A 92 -15.60 1.67 14.77
CA GLY A 92 -16.42 0.47 14.80
C GLY A 92 -16.47 -0.30 13.48
N GLU A 93 -17.01 -1.52 13.56
CA GLU A 93 -17.15 -2.47 12.44
C GLU A 93 -18.05 -1.93 11.31
N GLU A 94 -19.07 -1.13 11.64
CA GLU A 94 -19.95 -0.51 10.65
C GLU A 94 -19.18 0.49 9.77
N SER A 95 -18.44 1.41 10.38
CA SER A 95 -17.59 2.39 9.69
C SER A 95 -16.52 1.71 8.81
N ALA A 96 -15.90 0.65 9.32
CA ALA A 96 -14.93 -0.16 8.57
C ALA A 96 -15.59 -0.82 7.34
N GLY A 97 -16.75 -1.44 7.53
CA GLY A 97 -17.49 -2.09 6.44
C GLY A 97 -17.93 -1.12 5.34
N GLU A 98 -18.44 0.05 5.70
CA GLU A 98 -18.83 1.10 4.74
C GLU A 98 -17.63 1.68 3.97
N SER A 99 -16.44 1.65 4.57
CA SER A 99 -15.20 2.20 4.00
C SER A 99 -14.42 1.22 3.11
N LEU A 100 -14.78 -0.07 3.09
CA LEU A 100 -14.02 -1.12 2.41
C LEU A 100 -13.80 -0.83 0.93
N ASP A 101 -14.86 -0.49 0.20
CA ASP A 101 -14.79 -0.21 -1.23
C ASP A 101 -13.99 1.08 -1.52
N GLY A 102 -14.21 2.13 -0.72
CA GLY A 102 -13.48 3.39 -0.86
C GLY A 102 -11.98 3.22 -0.63
N LEU A 103 -11.60 2.44 0.38
CA LEU A 103 -10.20 2.13 0.64
C LEU A 103 -9.58 1.30 -0.49
N ARG A 104 -10.27 0.26 -0.96
CA ARG A 104 -9.80 -0.58 -2.08
C ARG A 104 -9.50 0.28 -3.30
N ASP A 105 -10.46 1.12 -3.69
CA ASP A 105 -10.34 1.93 -4.90
C ASP A 105 -9.20 2.96 -4.77
N TRP A 106 -8.99 3.51 -3.58
CA TRP A 106 -7.86 4.38 -3.29
C TRP A 106 -6.51 3.67 -3.32
N VAL A 107 -6.40 2.47 -2.74
CA VAL A 107 -5.14 1.69 -2.79
C VAL A 107 -4.78 1.39 -4.25
N ILE A 108 -5.74 0.96 -5.07
CA ILE A 108 -5.53 0.72 -6.50
C ILE A 108 -5.08 1.99 -7.21
N ALA A 109 -5.78 3.11 -6.98
CA ALA A 109 -5.41 4.38 -7.58
C ALA A 109 -3.98 4.81 -7.17
N SER A 110 -3.63 4.66 -5.89
CA SER A 110 -2.32 5.05 -5.36
C SER A 110 -1.16 4.27 -5.99
N LEU A 111 -1.38 2.99 -6.30
CA LEU A 111 -0.39 2.15 -6.99
C LEU A 111 -0.22 2.56 -8.46
N GLN A 112 -1.25 3.17 -9.07
CA GLN A 112 -1.25 3.60 -10.47
C GLN A 112 -0.68 5.01 -10.69
N VAL A 113 -0.62 5.88 -9.67
CA VAL A 113 -0.18 7.29 -9.81
C VAL A 113 1.19 7.45 -10.45
N ASN A 114 2.09 6.47 -10.31
CA ASN A 114 3.45 6.54 -10.88
C ASN A 114 3.61 5.77 -12.20
N LEU A 115 2.55 5.18 -12.71
CA LEU A 115 2.55 4.39 -13.95
C LEU A 115 2.04 5.24 -15.11
N VAL A 116 2.85 6.21 -15.53
CA VAL A 116 2.58 6.97 -16.75
C VAL A 116 2.70 6.03 -17.95
N ASP A 117 1.69 6.01 -18.81
CA ASP A 117 1.62 5.22 -20.06
C ASP A 117 1.62 3.67 -19.88
N VAL A 118 1.09 3.15 -18.77
CA VAL A 118 0.90 1.70 -18.58
C VAL A 118 -0.58 1.34 -18.71
N ASP A 119 -0.91 0.56 -19.74
CA ASP A 119 -2.22 -0.09 -19.84
C ASP A 119 -2.23 -1.35 -18.95
N LEU A 120 -3.00 -1.29 -17.85
CA LEU A 120 -3.19 -2.42 -16.95
C LEU A 120 -4.48 -3.17 -17.27
N THR A 121 -4.38 -4.48 -17.45
CA THR A 121 -5.53 -5.38 -17.43
C THR A 121 -5.82 -5.77 -15.98
N GLN A 122 -6.98 -5.37 -15.47
CA GLN A 122 -7.38 -5.61 -14.09
C GLN A 122 -8.36 -6.79 -13.98
N GLN A 123 -8.17 -7.60 -12.94
CA GLN A 123 -9.07 -8.67 -12.53
C GLN A 123 -9.40 -8.45 -11.05
N ILE A 124 -10.68 -8.22 -10.77
CA ILE A 124 -11.19 -8.07 -9.41
C ILE A 124 -11.93 -9.36 -9.05
N GLY A 125 -11.60 -9.92 -7.90
CA GLY A 125 -12.23 -11.13 -7.37
C GLY A 125 -12.41 -11.06 -5.86
N GLN A 126 -13.37 -11.81 -5.35
CA GLN A 126 -13.46 -12.05 -3.91
C GLN A 126 -12.46 -13.12 -3.50
N VAL A 127 -11.81 -12.94 -2.35
CA VAL A 127 -10.97 -13.98 -1.76
C VAL A 127 -11.76 -14.64 -0.65
N SER A 128 -12.10 -15.92 -0.85
CA SER A 128 -12.71 -16.71 0.22
C SER A 128 -11.65 -17.05 1.27
N ASN A 129 -12.05 -17.07 2.55
CA ASN A 129 -11.21 -17.43 3.71
C ASN A 129 -10.22 -16.35 4.19
N LEU A 130 -10.50 -15.07 3.98
CA LEU A 130 -9.75 -13.96 4.58
C LEU A 130 -10.72 -12.95 5.19
N GLY A 131 -10.58 -12.72 6.50
CA GLY A 131 -11.39 -11.75 7.25
C GLY A 131 -12.90 -11.99 7.16
N ASP A 132 -13.67 -10.96 7.51
CA ASP A 132 -15.13 -10.95 7.38
C ASP A 132 -15.56 -10.70 5.93
N ALA A 133 -14.79 -9.88 5.22
CA ALA A 133 -14.91 -9.62 3.79
C ALA A 133 -13.52 -9.35 3.20
N ALA A 134 -13.19 -9.94 2.04
CA ALA A 134 -11.95 -9.66 1.35
C ALA A 134 -12.11 -9.56 -0.16
N THR A 135 -11.44 -8.58 -0.75
CA THR A 135 -11.35 -8.37 -2.19
C THR A 135 -9.89 -8.43 -2.62
N ALA A 136 -9.61 -9.19 -3.67
CA ALA A 136 -8.34 -9.16 -4.39
C ALA A 136 -8.50 -8.41 -5.69
N VAL A 137 -7.48 -7.62 -6.02
CA VAL A 137 -7.28 -7.03 -7.33
C VAL A 137 -5.93 -7.47 -7.84
N ASN A 138 -5.92 -8.13 -8.99
CA ASN A 138 -4.71 -8.41 -9.73
C ASN A 138 -4.69 -7.58 -11.01
N ALA A 139 -3.60 -6.90 -11.27
CA ALA A 139 -3.43 -6.06 -12.45
C ALA A 139 -2.09 -6.39 -13.12
N THR A 140 -2.15 -6.69 -14.41
CA THR A 140 -0.97 -7.01 -15.22
C THR A 140 -0.89 -6.06 -16.40
N GLY A 141 0.32 -5.61 -16.73
CA GLY A 141 0.57 -4.78 -17.91
C GLY A 141 2.05 -4.77 -18.27
N THR A 142 2.47 -3.74 -18.98
CA THR A 142 3.86 -3.57 -19.41
C THR A 142 4.32 -2.14 -19.21
N THR A 143 5.50 -1.96 -18.63
CA THR A 143 6.21 -0.67 -18.59
C THR A 143 7.40 -0.72 -19.56
N GLY A 144 7.24 -0.08 -20.72
CA GLY A 144 8.17 -0.27 -21.85
C GLY A 144 8.13 -1.72 -22.35
N GLU A 145 9.28 -2.41 -22.29
CA GLU A 145 9.41 -3.83 -22.67
C GLU A 145 9.27 -4.79 -21.47
N ASN A 146 9.16 -4.27 -20.25
CA ASN A 146 9.13 -5.09 -19.04
C ASN A 146 7.69 -5.37 -18.61
N PRO A 147 7.34 -6.64 -18.31
CA PRO A 147 6.06 -6.93 -17.68
C PRO A 147 5.99 -6.27 -16.29
N LEU A 148 4.77 -5.92 -15.90
CA LEU A 148 4.46 -5.36 -14.59
C LEU A 148 3.27 -6.13 -14.02
N THR A 149 3.45 -6.64 -12.82
CA THR A 149 2.39 -7.29 -12.04
C THR A 149 2.15 -6.51 -10.77
N ILE A 150 0.89 -6.25 -10.45
CA ILE A 150 0.42 -5.57 -9.24
C ILE A 150 -0.66 -6.44 -8.63
N THR A 151 -0.55 -6.70 -7.33
CA THR A 151 -1.60 -7.41 -6.60
C THR A 151 -1.94 -6.68 -5.32
N VAL A 152 -3.23 -6.52 -5.05
CA VAL A 152 -3.76 -5.92 -3.82
C VAL A 152 -4.78 -6.85 -3.21
N ILE A 153 -4.70 -7.08 -1.91
CA ILE A 153 -5.80 -7.63 -1.12
C ILE A 153 -6.21 -6.59 -0.09
N VAL A 154 -7.51 -6.32 -0.02
CA VAL A 154 -8.12 -5.55 1.08
C VAL A 154 -9.07 -6.48 1.82
N ALA A 155 -8.92 -6.57 3.13
CA ALA A 155 -9.72 -7.39 4.02
C ALA A 155 -10.26 -6.57 5.19
N GLN A 156 -11.51 -6.83 5.58
CA GLN A 156 -12.10 -6.35 6.82
C GLN A 156 -11.86 -7.37 7.93
N ASP A 157 -11.55 -6.86 9.12
CA ASP A 157 -11.38 -7.63 10.34
C ASP A 157 -11.94 -6.85 11.52
N GLY A 158 -13.23 -7.09 11.84
CA GLY A 158 -13.97 -6.30 12.80
C GLY A 158 -13.99 -4.81 12.43
N ASP A 159 -13.46 -3.97 13.32
CA ASP A 159 -13.34 -2.51 13.17
C ASP A 159 -12.08 -2.06 12.41
N ARG A 160 -11.36 -3.00 11.78
CA ARG A 160 -10.15 -2.72 11.00
C ARG A 160 -10.34 -3.03 9.53
N LEU A 161 -9.67 -2.23 8.70
CA LEU A 161 -9.37 -2.59 7.33
C LEU A 161 -7.87 -2.82 7.17
N LEU A 162 -7.53 -3.97 6.60
CA LEU A 162 -6.17 -4.37 6.28
C LEU A 162 -6.01 -4.35 4.76
N ALA A 163 -4.97 -3.72 4.26
CA ALA A 163 -4.65 -3.77 2.83
C ALA A 163 -3.18 -4.14 2.62
N VAL A 164 -2.93 -5.11 1.76
CA VAL A 164 -1.57 -5.48 1.34
C VAL A 164 -1.52 -5.34 -0.16
N GLY A 165 -0.65 -4.46 -0.63
CA GLY A 165 -0.41 -4.18 -2.04
C GLY A 165 1.04 -4.47 -2.41
N GLY A 166 1.24 -5.08 -3.56
CA GLY A 166 2.56 -5.42 -4.08
C GLY A 166 2.72 -5.05 -5.55
N SER A 167 3.94 -4.73 -5.95
CA SER A 167 4.31 -4.60 -7.36
C SER A 167 5.66 -5.24 -7.68
N ILE A 168 5.79 -5.77 -8.89
CA ILE A 168 7.00 -6.39 -9.42
C ILE A 168 7.10 -6.15 -10.93
N MET A 169 8.29 -5.83 -11.42
CA MET A 169 8.55 -5.67 -12.86
C MET A 169 8.90 -7.01 -13.52
N SER A 170 8.03 -8.01 -13.33
CA SER A 170 8.14 -9.34 -13.94
C SER A 170 6.77 -9.99 -14.13
N ASP A 171 6.75 -11.20 -14.71
CA ASP A 171 5.56 -12.06 -14.80
C ASP A 171 5.35 -12.96 -13.58
N GLU A 172 6.11 -12.74 -12.50
CA GLU A 172 5.92 -13.45 -11.23
C GLU A 172 4.55 -13.14 -10.61
N GLU A 173 3.88 -14.17 -10.13
CA GLU A 173 2.61 -14.04 -9.43
C GLU A 173 2.83 -13.53 -8.00
N LEU A 174 2.36 -12.31 -7.69
CA LEU A 174 2.46 -11.74 -6.35
C LEU A 174 1.35 -12.18 -5.39
N LEU A 175 0.27 -12.79 -5.90
CA LEU A 175 -0.88 -13.16 -5.09
C LEU A 175 -0.53 -14.05 -3.88
N PRO A 176 0.30 -15.11 -4.00
CA PRO A 176 0.65 -15.94 -2.85
C PRO A 176 1.38 -15.16 -1.75
N VAL A 177 2.29 -14.25 -2.11
CA VAL A 177 3.04 -13.42 -1.15
C VAL A 177 2.12 -12.43 -0.45
N VAL A 178 1.31 -11.69 -1.23
CA VAL A 178 0.35 -10.70 -0.71
C VAL A 178 -0.69 -11.36 0.19
N GLN A 179 -1.19 -12.54 -0.21
CA GLN A 179 -2.12 -13.34 0.59
C GLN A 179 -1.48 -13.87 1.87
N GLY A 180 -0.22 -14.34 1.82
CA GLY A 180 0.50 -14.78 3.01
C GLY A 180 0.63 -13.68 4.05
N ILE A 181 1.03 -12.48 3.62
CA ILE A 181 1.19 -11.32 4.51
C ILE A 181 -0.15 -10.89 5.12
N VAL A 182 -1.22 -10.78 4.32
CA VAL A 182 -2.52 -10.37 4.87
C VAL A 182 -3.09 -11.42 5.83
N THR A 183 -2.80 -12.71 5.59
CA THR A 183 -3.19 -13.79 6.52
C THR A 183 -2.48 -13.64 7.87
N VAL A 184 -1.16 -13.38 7.85
CA VAL A 184 -0.40 -13.10 9.08
C VAL A 184 -0.97 -11.88 9.82
N MET A 185 -1.35 -10.83 9.09
CA MET A 185 -1.95 -9.64 9.68
C MET A 185 -3.31 -9.92 10.32
N LEU A 186 -4.15 -10.72 9.66
CA LEU A 186 -5.46 -11.15 10.19
C LEU A 186 -5.33 -12.04 11.44
N ASP A 187 -4.32 -12.91 11.48
CA ASP A 187 -4.11 -13.83 12.60
C ASP A 187 -3.51 -13.15 13.85
N ARG A 188 -3.07 -11.88 13.74
CA ARG A 188 -2.40 -11.17 14.83
C ARG A 188 -3.31 -10.20 15.57
N GLU A 189 -3.25 -10.29 16.89
CA GLU A 189 -3.91 -9.34 17.79
C GLU A 189 -3.12 -8.02 17.87
N LEU A 190 -3.82 -6.96 18.29
CA LEU A 190 -3.18 -5.70 18.63
C LEU A 190 -2.21 -5.89 19.80
N GLY A 191 -1.04 -5.25 19.72
CA GLY A 191 -0.13 -5.22 20.85
C GLY A 191 -0.74 -4.46 22.02
N GLU A 192 -0.67 -5.02 23.22
CA GLU A 192 -1.08 -4.34 24.46
C GLU A 192 -0.03 -3.29 24.91
N ASP A 193 1.18 -3.39 24.37
CA ASP A 193 2.28 -2.49 24.66
C ASP A 193 2.15 -1.15 23.92
N ASP A 194 2.64 -0.08 24.56
CA ASP A 194 2.73 1.24 23.96
C ASP A 194 3.57 1.22 22.67
N VAL A 195 3.31 2.16 21.76
CA VAL A 195 4.09 2.29 20.52
C VAL A 195 5.50 2.78 20.85
N GLU A 196 6.50 1.97 20.47
CA GLU A 196 7.91 2.33 20.57
C GLU A 196 8.51 2.67 19.21
N VAL A 197 9.44 3.63 19.19
CA VAL A 197 10.18 4.03 17.99
C VAL A 197 11.68 3.87 18.23
N SER A 198 12.31 2.98 17.45
CA SER A 198 13.76 2.80 17.50
C SER A 198 14.54 3.99 16.94
N GLU A 199 15.84 4.04 17.20
CA GLU A 199 16.77 5.05 16.65
C GLU A 199 16.80 5.10 15.11
N THR A 200 16.36 4.02 14.45
CA THR A 200 16.29 3.92 12.98
C THR A 200 14.91 4.29 12.41
N GLY A 201 13.98 4.77 13.25
CA GLY A 201 12.62 5.12 12.84
C GLY A 201 11.69 3.91 12.64
N ARG A 202 12.07 2.73 13.15
CA ARG A 202 11.23 1.53 13.17
C ARG A 202 10.24 1.59 14.33
N PHE A 203 8.96 1.37 14.05
CA PHE A 203 7.87 1.30 15.02
C PHE A 203 7.58 -0.14 15.45
N THR A 204 7.20 -0.34 16.70
CA THR A 204 6.75 -1.60 17.32
C THR A 204 5.67 -1.31 18.37
N GLY A 205 4.91 -2.31 18.81
CA GLY A 205 3.83 -2.13 19.80
C GLY A 205 2.53 -1.58 19.20
N GLY A 206 1.43 -1.63 19.96
CA GLY A 206 0.09 -1.25 19.49
C GLY A 206 -0.29 -1.92 18.16
N ASN A 207 -0.86 -1.13 17.24
CA ASN A 207 -1.27 -1.56 15.90
C ASN A 207 -0.08 -2.04 15.03
N TRP A 208 1.16 -1.66 15.34
CA TRP A 208 2.33 -2.11 14.57
C TRP A 208 2.63 -3.60 14.75
N SER A 209 2.09 -4.23 15.80
CA SER A 209 2.25 -5.64 16.10
C SER A 209 1.52 -6.55 15.10
N ILE A 210 0.53 -6.00 14.37
CA ILE A 210 -0.21 -6.69 13.30
C ILE A 210 0.73 -7.08 12.15
N PHE A 211 1.72 -6.23 11.85
CA PHE A 211 2.57 -6.48 10.69
C PHE A 211 3.55 -7.63 10.92
N PRO A 212 3.86 -8.43 9.89
CA PRO A 212 4.90 -9.44 9.99
C PRO A 212 6.25 -8.82 10.39
N GLU A 213 7.00 -9.60 11.16
CA GLU A 213 8.37 -9.27 11.55
C GLU A 213 9.34 -9.64 10.42
N GLN A 214 10.55 -9.08 10.46
CA GLN A 214 11.52 -9.17 9.35
C GLN A 214 11.90 -10.61 8.97
N ASP A 215 11.79 -11.57 9.90
CA ASP A 215 12.09 -12.99 9.73
C ASP A 215 10.84 -13.87 9.49
N ASP A 216 9.67 -13.25 9.32
CA ASP A 216 8.44 -13.99 9.04
C ASP A 216 8.52 -14.68 7.66
N PRO A 217 8.25 -16.00 7.57
CA PRO A 217 8.27 -16.73 6.30
C PRO A 217 7.36 -16.14 5.21
N SER A 218 6.30 -15.40 5.58
CA SER A 218 5.42 -14.76 4.60
C SER A 218 6.12 -13.67 3.78
N LEU A 219 7.25 -13.15 4.27
CA LEU A 219 8.00 -12.09 3.60
C LEU A 219 8.98 -12.61 2.54
N ASP A 220 9.19 -13.91 2.42
CA ASP A 220 10.06 -14.50 1.39
C ASP A 220 11.42 -13.77 1.25
N ASP A 221 12.12 -13.63 2.39
CA ASP A 221 13.40 -12.93 2.56
C ASP A 221 13.39 -11.40 2.31
N MET A 222 12.23 -10.80 1.99
CA MET A 222 12.10 -9.34 1.86
C MET A 222 12.46 -8.64 3.17
N GLN A 223 13.12 -7.49 3.02
CA GLN A 223 13.58 -6.68 4.13
C GLN A 223 12.64 -5.52 4.37
N ARG A 224 12.37 -5.22 5.66
CA ARG A 224 11.62 -4.03 6.07
C ARG A 224 12.33 -2.76 5.62
N GLN A 225 11.64 -1.93 4.85
CA GLN A 225 12.16 -0.70 4.24
C GLN A 225 11.78 0.56 5.01
N GLY A 226 10.60 0.57 5.62
CA GLY A 226 10.14 1.75 6.35
C GLY A 226 8.73 1.60 6.92
N ASP A 227 8.48 2.46 7.90
CA ASP A 227 7.23 2.57 8.64
C ASP A 227 6.82 4.04 8.67
N LEU A 228 5.53 4.28 8.51
CA LEU A 228 4.97 5.62 8.56
C LEU A 228 3.58 5.61 9.21
N PRO A 229 3.36 6.38 10.29
CA PRO A 229 2.00 6.75 10.69
C PRO A 229 1.43 7.72 9.65
N LEU A 230 0.31 7.35 9.04
CA LEU A 230 -0.38 8.18 8.03
C LEU A 230 -1.39 9.11 8.69
N TYR A 231 -2.03 8.64 9.75
CA TYR A 231 -3.06 9.37 10.48
C TYR A 231 -3.11 8.88 11.93
N ASP A 232 -3.24 9.81 12.86
CA ASP A 232 -3.44 9.52 14.28
C ASP A 232 -4.25 10.68 14.89
N LEU A 233 -5.38 10.36 15.53
CA LEU A 233 -6.15 11.33 16.33
C LEU A 233 -5.51 11.59 17.69
N ALA A 234 -4.65 10.70 18.18
CA ALA A 234 -3.90 10.89 19.40
C ALA A 234 -2.73 11.83 19.14
N THR A 235 -2.98 13.14 19.26
CA THR A 235 -1.89 14.11 19.42
C THR A 235 -0.97 13.62 20.57
N PRO A 236 0.32 13.32 20.34
CA PRO A 236 1.22 13.06 21.46
C PRO A 236 1.28 14.35 22.27
N THR A 237 0.87 14.28 23.53
CA THR A 237 1.10 15.39 24.46
C THR A 237 2.61 15.52 24.60
N PRO A 238 3.23 16.67 24.25
CA PRO A 238 4.66 16.82 24.43
C PRO A 238 4.98 16.66 25.91
N ALA A 239 5.88 15.72 26.22
CA ALA A 239 6.43 15.58 27.56
C ALA A 239 7.12 16.91 27.92
N GLY A 240 6.63 17.53 29.00
CA GLY A 240 7.21 18.75 29.57
C GLY A 240 8.46 18.50 30.39
#